data_AF-A0A3S4JWA1-F1
#
_entry.id   AF-A0A3S4JWA1-F1
#
_cell.length_a   1.000
_cell.length_b   1.000
_cell.length_c   1.000
_cell.angle_alpha   90.00
_cell.angle_beta   90.00
_cell.angle_gamma   90.00
#
_symmetry.space_group_name_H-M   'P 1'
#
loop_
_entity.id
_entity.type
_entity.pdbx_description
1 polymer ?
#
loop_
_entity_poly.entity_id
_entity_poly.type
_entity_poly.pdbx_seq_one_letter_code
_entity_poly.pdbx_strand_id
1 'polypeptide(L)'
;MAGTQVVSGDGAAIRLGRGAKAAIALSRNASVNPASGVALLTGAGSEASVTVENAAVNGRAVNQGGTSRIALGANGVWRGGMSGVDSLTVNAGGLWALDGSSDVGQLAMNGGTVNLNGGSQAHVLSARTLSGHGNFLLKTDLAGHAGDQLAVSGLATGSHVLTVADTGRAVADPKSLQVVRTGAATPVSPWPTARWIWASTVIGCSGTASTGIWCR
;
A
#
# COMPACT_ATOMS: atom_id res chain seq x y z
N MET A 1 5.48 -20.01 10.25
CA MET A 1 5.06 -19.75 11.64
C MET A 1 3.55 -19.75 11.68
N ALA A 2 2.97 -20.61 12.51
CA ALA A 2 1.52 -20.82 12.55
C ALA A 2 1.02 -20.70 13.98
N GLY A 3 0.00 -19.87 14.23
CA GLY A 3 -0.50 -19.59 15.59
C GLY A 3 0.57 -19.03 16.52
N THR A 4 1.67 -18.52 15.96
CA THR A 4 2.85 -18.07 16.70
C THR A 4 2.73 -16.57 16.95
N GLN A 5 3.08 -16.13 18.15
CA GLN A 5 3.29 -14.74 18.45
C GLN A 5 4.79 -14.44 18.44
N VAL A 6 5.23 -13.52 17.58
CA VAL A 6 6.61 -13.01 17.55
C VAL A 6 6.60 -11.62 18.17
N VAL A 7 7.28 -11.49 19.31
CA VAL A 7 7.59 -10.20 19.93
C VAL A 7 9.10 -10.05 19.94
N SER A 8 9.58 -8.90 19.50
CA SER A 8 11.01 -8.54 19.59
C SER A 8 11.15 -7.28 20.43
N GLY A 9 12.26 -7.18 21.16
CA GLY A 9 12.64 -5.96 21.89
C GLY A 9 13.11 -4.87 20.93
N ASP A 10 14.33 -4.39 21.14
CA ASP A 10 14.86 -3.23 20.40
C ASP A 10 15.25 -3.51 18.93
N GLY A 11 15.28 -4.79 18.55
CA GLY A 11 15.58 -5.22 17.18
C GLY A 11 14.33 -5.40 16.31
N ALA A 12 14.54 -5.54 14.99
CA ALA A 12 13.47 -5.96 14.09
C ALA A 12 12.98 -7.38 14.45
N ALA A 13 11.68 -7.65 14.30
CA ALA A 13 11.12 -8.97 14.61
C ALA A 13 11.71 -10.07 13.70
N ILE A 14 11.89 -9.75 12.41
CA ILE A 14 12.51 -10.64 11.44
C ILE A 14 13.61 -9.83 10.75
N ARG A 15 14.86 -10.26 10.92
CA ARG A 15 16.02 -9.63 10.30
C ARG A 15 16.76 -10.63 9.44
N LEU A 16 16.95 -10.30 8.16
CA LEU A 16 17.82 -11.05 7.27
C LEU A 16 19.20 -10.38 7.24
N GLY A 17 20.21 -11.11 7.70
CA GLY A 17 21.61 -10.72 7.56
C GLY A 17 22.11 -10.88 6.12
N ARG A 18 23.29 -10.30 5.83
CA ARG A 18 23.88 -10.24 4.48
C ARG A 18 23.84 -11.60 3.76
N GLY A 19 23.29 -11.61 2.54
CA GLY A 19 23.24 -12.82 1.70
C GLY A 19 22.24 -13.89 2.15
N ALA A 20 21.51 -13.68 3.25
CA ALA A 20 20.51 -14.62 3.72
C ALA A 20 19.30 -14.64 2.77
N LYS A 21 18.75 -15.84 2.54
CA LYS A 21 17.51 -16.04 1.81
C LYS A 21 16.49 -16.68 2.75
N ALA A 22 15.30 -16.09 2.87
CA ALA A 22 14.24 -16.62 3.72
C ALA A 22 12.88 -16.58 3.02
N ALA A 23 12.19 -17.71 3.06
CA ALA A 23 10.77 -17.82 2.78
C ALA A 23 10.01 -17.89 4.11
N ILE A 24 9.17 -16.90 4.39
CA ILE A 24 8.47 -16.73 5.66
C ILE A 24 6.98 -16.81 5.38
N ALA A 25 6.32 -17.85 5.86
CA ALA A 25 4.87 -17.95 5.83
C ALA A 25 4.31 -17.70 7.24
N LEU A 26 3.46 -16.69 7.38
CA LEU A 26 2.73 -16.37 8.61
C LEU A 26 1.27 -16.78 8.43
N SER A 27 0.78 -17.70 9.27
CA SER A 27 -0.58 -18.19 9.16
C SER A 27 -1.24 -18.62 10.45
N ARG A 28 -2.51 -19.05 10.39
CA ARG A 28 -3.28 -19.63 11.50
C ARG A 28 -3.26 -18.74 12.75
N ASN A 29 -3.65 -17.47 12.59
CA ASN A 29 -3.66 -16.43 13.62
C ASN A 29 -2.26 -16.08 14.18
N ALA A 30 -1.20 -16.30 13.40
CA ALA A 30 0.12 -15.78 13.76
C ALA A 30 0.08 -14.24 13.86
N SER A 31 0.85 -13.69 14.82
CA SER A 31 1.00 -12.26 14.97
C SER A 31 2.46 -11.85 15.16
N VAL A 32 2.86 -10.74 14.54
CA VAL A 32 4.19 -10.16 14.67
C VAL A 32 4.05 -8.75 15.23
N ASN A 33 4.65 -8.51 16.41
CA ASN A 33 4.50 -7.27 17.17
C ASN A 33 5.88 -6.85 17.72
N PRO A 34 6.74 -6.21 16.89
CA PRO A 34 8.03 -5.69 17.32
C PRO A 34 7.85 -4.44 18.19
N ALA A 35 8.56 -4.39 19.32
CA ALA A 35 8.62 -3.16 20.12
C ALA A 35 9.38 -2.04 19.38
N SER A 36 10.38 -2.40 18.56
CA SER A 36 11.13 -1.47 17.70
C SER A 36 10.30 -0.81 16.59
N GLY A 37 9.09 -1.29 16.34
CA GLY A 37 8.25 -0.86 15.22
C GLY A 37 8.78 -1.30 13.84
N VAL A 38 9.79 -2.18 13.77
CA VAL A 38 10.28 -2.79 12.52
C VAL A 38 9.95 -4.28 12.53
N ALA A 39 9.02 -4.71 11.69
CA ALA A 39 8.62 -6.11 11.59
C ALA A 39 9.58 -6.91 10.73
N LEU A 40 10.02 -6.32 9.61
CA LEU A 40 10.92 -6.94 8.66
C LEU A 40 12.06 -5.98 8.33
N LEU A 41 13.29 -6.44 8.49
CA LEU A 41 14.50 -5.79 8.01
C LEU A 41 15.22 -6.70 7.01
N THR A 42 15.21 -6.32 5.75
CA THR A 42 15.91 -7.02 4.66
C THR A 42 17.23 -6.32 4.40
N GLY A 43 18.34 -6.93 4.82
CA GLY A 43 19.68 -6.37 4.65
C GLY A 43 20.21 -6.48 3.22
N ALA A 44 21.35 -5.82 2.98
CA ALA A 44 22.00 -5.78 1.67
C ALA A 44 22.33 -7.18 1.12
N GLY A 45 21.92 -7.44 -0.12
CA GLY A 45 22.12 -8.71 -0.81
C GLY A 45 21.31 -9.89 -0.26
N SER A 46 20.41 -9.66 0.70
CA SER A 46 19.52 -10.67 1.26
C SER A 46 18.21 -10.75 0.47
N GLU A 47 17.52 -11.89 0.52
CA GLU A 47 16.24 -12.10 -0.16
C GLU A 47 15.17 -12.56 0.83
N ALA A 48 14.14 -11.75 1.04
CA ALA A 48 12.96 -12.09 1.83
C ALA A 48 11.75 -12.32 0.93
N SER A 49 11.08 -13.46 1.10
CA SER A 49 9.75 -13.72 0.55
C SER A 49 8.79 -13.97 1.71
N VAL A 50 7.84 -13.07 1.94
CA VAL A 50 6.90 -13.13 3.06
C VAL A 50 5.48 -13.31 2.56
N THR A 51 4.79 -14.34 3.05
CA THR A 51 3.37 -14.56 2.82
C THR A 51 2.62 -14.43 4.14
N VAL A 52 1.57 -13.62 4.17
CA VAL A 52 0.73 -13.38 5.35
C VAL A 52 -0.71 -13.76 5.02
N GLU A 53 -1.22 -14.82 5.66
CA GLU A 53 -2.57 -15.34 5.45
C GLU A 53 -3.21 -15.75 6.77
N ASN A 54 -4.37 -15.19 7.11
CA ASN A 54 -5.01 -15.34 8.42
C ASN A 54 -4.01 -15.03 9.54
N ALA A 55 -3.27 -13.93 9.38
CA ALA A 55 -2.22 -13.51 10.28
C ALA A 55 -2.10 -11.98 10.25
N ALA A 56 -1.51 -11.40 11.29
CA ALA A 56 -1.33 -9.96 11.41
C ALA A 56 0.13 -9.59 11.67
N VAL A 57 0.66 -8.67 10.89
CA VAL A 57 1.98 -8.06 11.10
C VAL A 57 1.77 -6.61 11.47
N ASN A 58 2.31 -6.20 12.61
CA ASN A 58 2.33 -4.81 13.06
C ASN A 58 3.77 -4.31 12.99
N GLY A 59 4.00 -3.13 12.42
CA GLY A 59 5.31 -2.54 12.24
C GLY A 59 5.76 -2.46 10.77
N ARG A 60 6.86 -1.75 10.56
CA ARG A 60 7.37 -1.39 9.24
C ARG A 60 8.10 -2.55 8.56
N ALA A 61 8.04 -2.59 7.22
CA ALA A 61 8.98 -3.34 6.40
C ALA A 61 10.05 -2.40 5.86
N VAL A 62 11.32 -2.71 6.10
CA VAL A 62 12.46 -1.89 5.67
C VAL A 62 13.42 -2.75 4.85
N ASN A 63 13.63 -2.39 3.59
CA ASN A 63 14.63 -3.00 2.73
C ASN A 63 15.83 -2.07 2.56
N GLN A 64 17.02 -2.53 2.94
CA GLN A 64 18.27 -1.77 2.89
C GLN A 64 19.25 -2.39 1.87
N GLY A 65 18.80 -2.47 0.61
CA GLY A 65 19.62 -2.97 -0.50
C GLY A 65 19.58 -4.49 -0.70
N GLY A 66 18.60 -5.18 -0.13
CA GLY A 66 18.27 -6.56 -0.46
C GLY A 66 17.09 -6.63 -1.45
N THR A 67 16.42 -7.77 -1.46
CA THR A 67 15.19 -8.02 -2.22
C THR A 67 14.08 -8.45 -1.28
N SER A 68 13.02 -7.66 -1.17
CA SER A 68 11.88 -7.93 -0.29
C SER A 68 10.60 -8.09 -1.10
N ARG A 69 10.01 -9.30 -1.06
CA ARG A 69 8.73 -9.61 -1.69
C ARG A 69 7.71 -9.99 -0.64
N ILE A 70 6.56 -9.32 -0.64
CA ILE A 70 5.50 -9.54 0.35
C ILE A 70 4.20 -9.87 -0.38
N ALA A 71 3.49 -10.87 0.10
CA ALA A 71 2.16 -11.24 -0.36
C ALA A 71 1.18 -11.28 0.81
N LEU A 72 0.07 -10.56 0.68
CA LEU A 72 -1.04 -10.55 1.63
C LEU A 72 -2.25 -11.21 0.97
N GLY A 73 -2.96 -12.06 1.70
CA GLY A 73 -4.19 -12.70 1.21
C GLY A 73 -4.95 -13.34 2.35
N ALA A 74 -6.18 -13.80 2.10
CA ALA A 74 -6.95 -14.62 3.04
C ALA A 74 -6.95 -14.07 4.49
N ASN A 75 -7.48 -12.86 4.72
CA ASN A 75 -7.46 -12.17 6.03
C ASN A 75 -6.06 -11.83 6.57
N GLY A 76 -5.04 -11.86 5.73
CA GLY A 76 -3.69 -11.40 6.05
C GLY A 76 -3.64 -9.88 6.14
N VAL A 77 -3.13 -9.37 7.27
CA VAL A 77 -3.06 -7.93 7.52
C VAL A 77 -1.61 -7.51 7.76
N TRP A 78 -1.17 -6.47 7.06
CA TRP A 78 0.04 -5.74 7.41
C TRP A 78 -0.34 -4.32 7.87
N ARG A 79 0.04 -3.95 9.09
CA ARG A 79 -0.15 -2.61 9.64
C ARG A 79 1.21 -1.96 9.83
N GLY A 80 1.51 -0.94 9.04
CA GLY A 80 2.80 -0.28 9.06
C GLY A 80 3.28 0.15 7.68
N GLY A 81 4.14 1.17 7.66
CA GLY A 81 4.78 1.64 6.43
C GLY A 81 5.72 0.60 5.81
N MET A 82 5.91 0.72 4.50
CA MET A 82 6.89 -0.07 3.74
C MET A 82 7.90 0.87 3.09
N SER A 83 9.18 0.55 3.18
CA SER A 83 10.23 1.31 2.49
C SER A 83 11.21 0.39 1.78
N GLY A 84 11.41 0.65 0.49
CA GLY A 84 12.28 -0.11 -0.40
C GLY A 84 11.77 -1.51 -0.75
N VAL A 85 10.51 -1.86 -0.44
CA VAL A 85 9.98 -3.20 -0.73
C VAL A 85 9.84 -3.38 -2.24
N ASP A 86 10.50 -4.38 -2.81
CA ASP A 86 10.55 -4.57 -4.27
C ASP A 86 9.21 -4.93 -4.88
N SER A 87 8.45 -5.81 -4.22
CA SER A 87 7.12 -6.20 -4.69
C SER A 87 6.16 -6.47 -3.54
N LEU A 88 4.96 -5.89 -3.64
CA LEU A 88 3.83 -6.19 -2.78
C LEU A 88 2.69 -6.72 -3.65
N THR A 89 2.18 -7.92 -3.30
CA THR A 89 0.95 -8.47 -3.85
C THR A 89 -0.13 -8.42 -2.79
N VAL A 90 -1.27 -7.77 -3.07
CA VAL A 90 -2.43 -7.72 -2.17
C VAL A 90 -3.59 -8.47 -2.81
N ASN A 91 -3.72 -9.75 -2.42
CA ASN A 91 -4.79 -10.64 -2.87
C ASN A 91 -6.09 -10.39 -2.12
N ALA A 92 -7.17 -11.00 -2.60
CA ALA A 92 -8.49 -10.96 -1.97
C ALA A 92 -8.42 -11.33 -0.48
N GLY A 93 -9.09 -10.53 0.34
CA GLY A 93 -9.04 -10.63 1.81
C GLY A 93 -7.73 -10.14 2.44
N GLY A 94 -6.71 -9.79 1.66
CA GLY A 94 -5.50 -9.14 2.14
C GLY A 94 -5.71 -7.64 2.37
N LEU A 95 -5.12 -7.13 3.46
CA LEU A 95 -5.17 -5.72 3.81
C LEU A 95 -3.77 -5.20 4.16
N TRP A 96 -3.33 -4.17 3.44
CA TRP A 96 -2.22 -3.34 3.89
C TRP A 96 -2.77 -2.02 4.43
N ALA A 97 -2.59 -1.77 5.73
CA ALA A 97 -2.90 -0.51 6.36
C ALA A 97 -1.59 0.23 6.66
N LEU A 98 -1.27 1.26 5.88
CA LEU A 98 -0.08 2.06 6.14
C LEU A 98 -0.33 3.10 7.22
N ASP A 99 0.69 3.38 8.02
CA ASP A 99 0.67 4.33 9.14
C ASP A 99 1.60 5.54 8.91
N GLY A 100 2.14 5.65 7.69
CA GLY A 100 3.03 6.69 7.24
C GLY A 100 3.33 6.53 5.74
N SER A 101 3.88 7.58 5.13
CA SER A 101 4.31 7.54 3.73
C SER A 101 5.21 6.34 3.45
N SER A 102 4.95 5.68 2.32
CA SER A 102 5.53 4.38 2.00
C SER A 102 5.96 4.32 0.53
N ASP A 103 6.98 3.52 0.26
CA ASP A 103 7.50 3.28 -1.08
C ASP A 103 7.61 1.77 -1.37
N VAL A 104 7.06 1.37 -2.52
CA VAL A 104 7.13 0.01 -3.06
C VAL A 104 7.53 0.03 -4.52
N GLY A 105 8.22 -1.00 -4.98
CA GLY A 105 8.54 -1.16 -6.40
C GLY A 105 7.28 -1.52 -7.18
N GLN A 106 6.91 -2.80 -7.17
CA GLN A 106 5.73 -3.31 -7.85
C GLN A 106 4.57 -3.49 -6.88
N LEU A 107 3.43 -2.86 -7.14
CA LEU A 107 2.19 -3.08 -6.41
C LEU A 107 1.20 -3.85 -7.30
N ALA A 108 1.00 -5.13 -7.00
CA ALA A 108 0.06 -5.99 -7.70
C ALA A 108 -1.21 -6.18 -6.84
N MET A 109 -2.36 -5.74 -7.37
CA MET A 109 -3.65 -5.86 -6.69
C MET A 109 -4.46 -7.01 -7.29
N ASN A 110 -4.99 -7.89 -6.45
CA ASN A 110 -5.82 -9.03 -6.88
C ASN A 110 -7.05 -9.18 -5.95
N GLY A 111 -7.86 -8.12 -5.88
CA GLY A 111 -9.07 -8.02 -5.06
C GLY A 111 -8.83 -7.57 -3.62
N GLY A 112 -7.59 -7.29 -3.24
CA GLY A 112 -7.23 -6.82 -1.90
C GLY A 112 -7.47 -5.34 -1.66
N THR A 113 -7.11 -4.87 -0.46
CA THR A 113 -7.29 -3.48 -0.04
C THR A 113 -5.98 -2.87 0.46
N VAL A 114 -5.69 -1.65 0.01
CA VAL A 114 -4.67 -0.78 0.59
C VAL A 114 -5.38 0.38 1.28
N ASN A 115 -5.14 0.54 2.57
CA ASN A 115 -5.71 1.58 3.40
C ASN A 115 -4.66 2.63 3.74
N LEU A 116 -4.81 3.82 3.17
CA LEU A 116 -3.97 5.00 3.40
C LEU A 116 -4.51 5.87 4.52
N ASN A 117 -5.80 5.72 4.87
CA ASN A 117 -6.52 6.40 5.95
C ASN A 117 -6.07 5.93 7.35
N GLY A 118 -4.78 5.70 7.54
CA GLY A 118 -4.17 5.57 8.85
C GLY A 118 -3.74 6.96 9.34
N GLY A 119 -3.95 7.28 10.62
CA GLY A 119 -3.34 8.46 11.24
C GLY A 119 -4.05 9.81 11.03
N SER A 120 -3.39 10.86 11.52
CA SER A 120 -3.88 12.25 11.53
C SER A 120 -3.31 13.12 10.40
N GLN A 121 -2.32 12.62 9.68
CA GLN A 121 -1.60 13.34 8.62
C GLN A 121 -1.88 12.69 7.27
N ALA A 122 -1.68 13.47 6.20
CA ALA A 122 -1.73 12.97 4.83
C ALA A 122 -0.52 12.07 4.54
N HIS A 123 -0.78 10.90 3.94
CA HIS A 123 0.25 9.95 3.56
C HIS A 123 0.43 9.86 2.05
N VAL A 124 1.67 9.67 1.61
CA VAL A 124 1.99 9.40 0.20
C VAL A 124 2.41 7.95 0.05
N LEU A 125 1.66 7.20 -0.74
CA LEU A 125 2.06 5.89 -1.25
C LEU A 125 2.70 6.06 -2.62
N SER A 126 4.01 5.78 -2.70
CA SER A 126 4.74 5.75 -3.98
C SER A 126 4.91 4.32 -4.47
N ALA A 127 4.53 4.06 -5.73
CA ALA A 127 4.77 2.81 -6.42
C ALA A 127 5.54 3.07 -7.73
N ARG A 128 6.40 2.13 -8.15
CA ARG A 128 6.97 2.16 -9.51
C ARG A 128 5.95 1.68 -10.53
N THR A 129 5.26 0.59 -10.26
CA THR A 129 4.20 0.06 -11.14
C THR A 129 2.99 -0.35 -10.32
N LEU A 130 1.79 -0.19 -10.88
CA LEU A 130 0.53 -0.63 -10.31
C LEU A 130 -0.20 -1.52 -11.32
N SER A 131 -0.71 -2.67 -10.91
CA SER A 131 -1.43 -3.57 -11.81
C SER A 131 -2.59 -4.29 -11.13
N GLY A 132 -3.52 -4.81 -11.95
CA GLY A 132 -4.59 -5.70 -11.51
C GLY A 132 -5.85 -4.96 -11.05
N HIS A 133 -6.47 -5.43 -9.96
CA HIS A 133 -7.71 -4.84 -9.45
C HIS A 133 -7.75 -4.86 -7.93
N GLY A 134 -8.27 -3.80 -7.31
CA GLY A 134 -8.35 -3.71 -5.85
C GLY A 134 -8.89 -2.38 -5.35
N ASN A 135 -8.87 -2.20 -4.03
CA ASN A 135 -9.45 -1.05 -3.36
C ASN A 135 -8.36 -0.20 -2.69
N PHE A 136 -8.51 1.12 -2.81
CA PHE A 136 -7.69 2.11 -2.11
C PHE A 136 -8.58 2.98 -1.24
N LEU A 137 -8.30 3.03 0.06
CA LEU A 137 -9.03 3.86 1.02
C LEU A 137 -8.16 5.07 1.38
N LEU A 138 -8.65 6.27 1.08
CA LEU A 138 -7.93 7.53 1.28
C LEU A 138 -8.71 8.44 2.22
N LYS A 139 -7.98 9.31 2.90
CA LYS A 139 -8.51 10.40 3.70
C LYS A 139 -8.13 11.75 3.09
N THR A 140 -9.06 12.69 3.09
CA THR A 140 -8.81 14.08 2.70
C THR A 140 -9.26 15.05 3.80
N ASP A 141 -8.65 16.23 3.80
CA ASP A 141 -9.13 17.47 4.42
C ASP A 141 -9.16 18.51 3.30
N LEU A 142 -10.26 18.55 2.55
CA LEU A 142 -10.42 19.46 1.41
C LEU A 142 -10.35 20.93 1.86
N ALA A 143 -10.92 21.26 3.01
CA ALA A 143 -10.83 22.61 3.58
C ALA A 143 -9.37 23.00 3.93
N GLY A 144 -8.57 22.01 4.34
CA GLY A 144 -7.15 22.16 4.67
C GLY A 144 -6.22 21.96 3.48
N HIS A 145 -6.76 21.65 2.30
CA HIS A 145 -6.01 21.36 1.08
C HIS A 145 -4.99 20.23 1.26
N ALA A 146 -5.32 19.25 2.10
CA ALA A 146 -4.46 18.11 2.42
C ALA A 146 -5.19 16.80 2.20
N GLY A 147 -4.46 15.73 1.88
CA GLY A 147 -5.05 14.40 1.76
C GLY A 147 -4.05 13.38 1.27
N ASP A 148 -4.42 12.12 1.45
CA ASP A 148 -3.61 11.00 1.03
C ASP A 148 -3.42 11.00 -0.49
N GLN A 149 -2.27 10.50 -0.91
CA GLN A 149 -1.91 10.43 -2.33
C GLN A 149 -1.38 9.06 -2.71
N LEU A 150 -1.86 8.54 -3.84
CA LEU A 150 -1.27 7.42 -4.55
C LEU A 150 -0.47 7.95 -5.75
N ALA A 151 0.84 7.73 -5.74
CA ALA A 151 1.76 8.16 -6.77
C ALA A 151 2.41 6.95 -7.46
N VAL A 152 2.02 6.68 -8.70
CA VAL A 152 2.67 5.67 -9.55
C VAL A 152 3.61 6.38 -10.50
N SER A 153 4.90 6.09 -10.44
CA SER A 153 5.91 6.76 -11.30
C SER A 153 6.03 6.16 -12.69
N GLY A 154 5.73 4.87 -12.85
CA GLY A 154 5.72 4.15 -14.11
C GLY A 154 4.32 3.70 -14.54
N LEU A 155 4.25 2.50 -15.11
CA LEU A 155 3.03 1.95 -15.69
C LEU A 155 1.98 1.60 -14.62
N ALA A 156 0.76 2.10 -14.82
CA ALA A 156 -0.44 1.73 -14.06
C ALA A 156 -1.46 1.04 -14.98
N THR A 157 -1.83 -0.21 -14.70
CA THR A 157 -2.82 -0.97 -15.47
C THR A 157 -3.93 -1.56 -14.58
N GLY A 158 -5.03 -1.94 -15.22
CA GLY A 158 -6.15 -2.63 -14.57
C GLY A 158 -7.30 -1.72 -14.12
N SER A 159 -8.03 -2.17 -13.10
CA SER A 159 -9.27 -1.53 -12.61
C SER A 159 -9.26 -1.46 -11.10
N HIS A 160 -9.11 -0.25 -10.55
CA HIS A 160 -9.06 -0.06 -9.10
C HIS A 160 -10.18 0.88 -8.65
N VAL A 161 -10.66 0.68 -7.42
CA VAL A 161 -11.69 1.51 -6.79
C VAL A 161 -11.03 2.40 -5.75
N LEU A 162 -11.37 3.68 -5.77
CA LEU A 162 -10.92 4.67 -4.81
C LEU A 162 -12.09 5.07 -3.91
N THR A 163 -11.95 4.84 -2.61
CA THR A 163 -12.89 5.34 -1.60
C THR A 163 -12.22 6.48 -0.84
N VAL A 164 -12.79 7.68 -0.93
CA VAL A 164 -12.23 8.89 -0.33
C VAL A 164 -13.14 9.35 0.81
N ALA A 165 -12.58 9.48 2.01
CA ALA A 165 -13.27 10.02 3.18
C ALA A 165 -12.73 11.41 3.52
N ASP A 166 -13.58 12.43 3.51
CA ASP A 166 -13.20 13.78 3.91
C ASP A 166 -13.46 14.03 5.41
N THR A 167 -12.74 14.98 6.01
CA THR A 167 -12.96 15.44 7.40
C THR A 167 -14.36 16.03 7.65
N GLY A 168 -15.07 16.47 6.60
CA GLY A 168 -16.39 17.10 6.70
C GLY A 168 -16.35 18.57 7.09
N ARG A 169 -15.17 19.19 7.15
CA ARG A 169 -15.02 20.63 7.44
C ARG A 169 -15.46 21.45 6.22
N ALA A 170 -16.20 22.53 6.47
CA ALA A 170 -16.65 23.44 5.42
C ALA A 170 -15.47 24.02 4.61
N VAL A 171 -15.57 23.96 3.29
CA VAL A 171 -14.56 24.45 2.35
C VAL A 171 -14.85 25.92 2.04
N ALA A 172 -13.96 26.82 2.49
CA ALA A 172 -14.11 28.25 2.25
C ALA A 172 -13.69 28.68 0.83
N ASP A 173 -12.71 27.98 0.25
CA ASP A 173 -12.16 28.24 -1.07
C ASP A 173 -12.03 26.89 -1.83
N PRO A 174 -12.98 26.55 -2.72
CA PRO A 174 -13.00 25.25 -3.36
C PRO A 174 -11.86 25.12 -4.37
N LYS A 175 -10.85 24.32 -4.00
CA LYS A 175 -9.74 23.94 -4.88
C LYS A 175 -9.69 22.44 -5.10
N SER A 176 -9.29 22.05 -6.30
CA SER A 176 -9.10 20.65 -6.63
C SER A 176 -7.87 20.08 -5.93
N LEU A 177 -8.05 18.94 -5.25
CA LEU A 177 -6.97 18.19 -4.61
C LEU A 177 -6.62 16.94 -5.43
N GLN A 178 -5.36 16.81 -5.85
CA GLN A 178 -4.89 15.60 -6.53
C GLN A 178 -4.66 14.49 -5.52
N VAL A 179 -5.40 13.39 -5.66
CA VAL A 179 -5.28 12.20 -4.80
C VAL A 179 -4.60 11.02 -5.50
N VAL A 180 -4.53 11.05 -6.84
CA VAL A 180 -3.80 10.05 -7.63
C VAL A 180 -2.98 10.72 -8.71
N ARG A 181 -1.72 10.31 -8.82
CA ARG A 181 -0.81 10.63 -9.92
C ARG A 181 -0.27 9.34 -10.53
N THR A 182 -0.29 9.23 -11.85
CA THR A 182 0.22 8.09 -12.61
C THR A 182 1.23 8.57 -13.64
N GLY A 183 2.31 7.82 -13.82
CA GLY A 183 3.27 8.03 -14.89
C GLY A 183 2.62 7.76 -16.25
N ALA A 184 3.05 8.48 -17.28
CA ALA A 184 2.53 8.29 -18.63
C ALA A 184 2.82 6.85 -19.10
N ALA A 185 1.76 6.06 -19.30
CA ALA A 185 1.85 4.82 -20.05
C ALA A 185 2.11 5.16 -21.52
N THR A 186 3.21 4.71 -22.10
CA THR A 186 3.30 4.62 -23.57
C THR A 186 2.23 3.62 -24.03
N PRO A 187 1.22 4.02 -24.83
CA PRO A 187 0.17 3.11 -25.23
C PRO A 187 0.73 2.12 -26.26
N VAL A 188 0.70 0.83 -25.95
CA VAL A 188 0.89 -0.25 -26.92
C VAL A 188 -0.20 -1.30 -26.74
N SER A 189 -1.42 -1.01 -27.25
CA SER A 189 -2.33 -1.96 -27.94
C SER A 189 -3.76 -1.39 -28.09
N PRO A 190 -4.53 -1.84 -29.10
CA PRO A 190 -5.93 -1.48 -29.27
C PRO A 190 -6.81 -2.38 -28.37
N TRP A 191 -7.73 -1.78 -27.59
CA TRP A 191 -8.71 -2.36 -26.64
C TRP A 191 -8.29 -2.52 -25.15
N PRO A 192 -9.23 -2.26 -24.22
CA PRO A 192 -9.67 -0.94 -23.78
C PRO A 192 -8.81 -0.42 -22.61
N THR A 193 -8.75 0.90 -22.53
CA THR A 193 -8.13 1.70 -21.46
C THR A 193 -8.46 1.22 -20.05
N ALA A 194 -7.49 1.33 -19.13
CA ALA A 194 -7.69 1.17 -17.68
C ALA A 194 -8.99 1.90 -17.26
N ARG A 195 -9.96 1.14 -16.76
CA ARG A 195 -11.30 1.63 -16.48
C ARG A 195 -11.43 1.84 -14.98
N TRP A 196 -11.34 3.09 -14.57
CA TRP A 196 -11.60 3.51 -13.20
C TRP A 196 -13.11 3.65 -13.01
N ILE A 197 -13.70 2.85 -12.12
CA ILE A 197 -15.12 2.92 -11.80
C ILE A 197 -15.27 3.68 -10.48
N TRP A 198 -15.90 4.85 -10.56
CA TRP A 198 -16.26 5.68 -9.42
C TRP A 198 -17.58 5.19 -8.84
N ALA A 199 -17.56 4.77 -7.56
CA ALA A 199 -18.76 4.58 -6.78
C ALA A 199 -18.58 5.34 -5.46
N SER A 200 -19.05 6.58 -5.40
CA SER A 200 -19.11 7.35 -4.16
C SER A 200 -20.54 7.41 -3.66
N THR A 201 -20.74 7.01 -2.41
CA THR A 201 -21.74 7.66 -1.56
C THR A 201 -20.99 8.81 -0.87
N VAL A 202 -21.20 10.02 -1.40
CA VAL A 202 -20.65 11.33 -0.96
C VAL A 202 -19.21 11.66 -1.47
N ILE A 203 -19.05 12.84 -2.09
CA ILE A 203 -17.86 13.44 -2.76
C ILE A 203 -17.66 13.05 -4.25
N GLY A 204 -17.73 14.05 -5.13
CA GLY A 204 -17.58 13.93 -6.58
C GLY A 204 -16.12 14.05 -7.03
N CYS A 205 -15.38 12.93 -7.05
CA CYS A 205 -14.04 12.88 -7.65
C CYS A 205 -14.11 12.49 -9.14
N SER A 206 -13.27 13.09 -9.98
CA SER A 206 -13.20 12.78 -11.42
C SER A 206 -11.76 12.88 -11.96
N GLY A 207 -11.43 12.09 -13.00
CA GLY A 207 -10.10 12.08 -13.61
C GLY A 207 -9.90 10.97 -14.64
N THR A 208 -8.85 11.10 -15.48
CA THR A 208 -8.42 10.06 -16.44
C THR A 208 -7.03 9.54 -16.06
N ALA A 209 -6.70 8.31 -16.47
CA ALA A 209 -5.47 7.61 -16.09
C ALA A 209 -4.16 8.30 -16.55
N SER A 210 -4.22 9.33 -17.41
CA SER A 210 -3.07 10.06 -17.93
C SER A 210 -2.82 11.41 -17.24
N THR A 211 -3.80 11.96 -16.50
CA THR A 211 -3.72 13.32 -15.91
C THR A 211 -3.98 13.35 -14.40
N GLY A 212 -4.34 12.21 -13.80
CA GLY A 212 -4.58 12.08 -12.36
C GLY A 212 -6.04 12.28 -11.95
N ILE A 213 -6.30 12.08 -10.66
CA ILE A 213 -7.65 12.15 -10.07
C ILE A 213 -7.73 13.35 -9.14
N TRP A 214 -8.81 14.13 -9.30
CA TRP A 214 -9.06 15.33 -8.53
C TRP A 214 -10.39 15.23 -7.78
N CYS A 215 -10.38 15.62 -6.50
CA CYS A 215 -11.60 15.77 -5.69
C CYS A 215 -11.93 17.27 -5.51
N ARG A 216 -13.22 17.59 -5.56
CA ARG A 216 -13.78 18.94 -5.38
C ARG A 216 -14.77 18.95 -4.22
#